data_AF-A0A2E8ULU9-F1
#
_entry.id   AF-A0A2E8ULU9-F1
#
_cell.length_a   1.000
_cell.length_b   1.000
_cell.length_c   1.000
_cell.angle_alpha   90.00
_cell.angle_beta   90.00
_cell.angle_gamma   90.00
#
_symmetry.space_group_name_H-M   'P 1'
#
loop_
_entity.id
_entity.type
_entity.pdbx_description
1 polymer ?
#
loop_
_entity_poly.entity_id
_entity_poly.type
_entity_poly.pdbx_seq_one_letter_code
_entity_poly.pdbx_strand_id
1 'polypeptide(L)'
;MVPALAAVRVALDPIGRERGDGGGFTRLANLKDLEPGKPVMVPVVAEKRDKWSRSEGVVGAVWLLREKLEGGANWASDEDSPAMKAADHVTAFSTICPHLGCFVDFREKENDFYCPCHNSNFKLSGEALNTTPPRPMDELEVDADKLAQSGEVWVKYVRFKTNTSKKIPA
;
A
#
# COMPACT_ATOMS: atom_id res chain seq x y z
N MET A 1 17.45 -14.68 62.79
CA MET A 1 16.12 -14.78 62.13
C MET A 1 16.20 -13.98 60.84
N VAL A 2 16.29 -14.66 59.70
CA VAL A 2 16.42 -14.06 58.36
C VAL A 2 15.03 -13.61 57.90
N PRO A 3 14.83 -12.39 57.37
CA PRO A 3 13.51 -11.95 56.94
C PRO A 3 13.09 -12.70 55.67
N ALA A 4 11.81 -13.06 55.62
CA ALA A 4 11.18 -13.78 54.53
C ALA A 4 11.28 -13.00 53.20
N LEU A 5 11.63 -13.73 52.14
CA LEU A 5 11.68 -13.28 50.75
C LEU A 5 10.31 -12.78 50.27
N ALA A 6 10.25 -11.53 49.83
CA ALA A 6 9.16 -11.04 48.99
C ALA A 6 9.34 -11.58 47.56
N ALA A 7 8.58 -12.62 47.22
CA ALA A 7 8.51 -13.12 45.85
C ALA A 7 7.57 -12.24 45.03
N VAL A 8 8.11 -11.30 44.25
CA VAL A 8 7.34 -10.62 43.20
C VAL A 8 7.18 -11.58 42.03
N ARG A 9 5.97 -12.13 41.89
CA ARG A 9 5.58 -12.93 40.73
C ARG A 9 5.36 -11.98 39.56
N VAL A 10 6.37 -11.77 38.74
CA VAL A 10 6.21 -11.13 37.43
C VAL A 10 5.35 -12.07 36.58
N ALA A 11 4.06 -11.80 36.55
CA ALA A 11 3.20 -12.33 35.50
C ALA A 11 3.68 -11.69 34.20
N LEU A 12 4.57 -12.38 33.49
CA LEU A 12 4.72 -12.17 32.05
C LEU A 12 3.41 -12.64 31.44
N ASP A 13 2.51 -11.69 31.34
CA ASP A 13 1.25 -11.81 30.66
C ASP A 13 1.54 -11.84 29.14
N PRO A 14 1.35 -12.96 28.43
CA PRO A 14 1.26 -12.94 26.99
C PRO A 14 -0.22 -12.81 26.63
N ILE A 15 -0.95 -11.88 27.25
CA ILE A 15 -2.24 -11.43 26.74
C ILE A 15 -1.95 -10.82 25.37
N GLY A 16 -2.18 -11.62 24.33
CA GLY A 16 -3.30 -11.42 23.42
C GLY A 16 -3.47 -10.02 22.83
N ARG A 17 -2.45 -9.17 22.85
CA ARG A 17 -2.40 -8.00 22.00
C ARG A 17 -1.87 -8.48 20.68
N GLU A 18 -2.80 -8.68 19.76
CA GLU A 18 -2.55 -8.37 18.36
C GLU A 18 -1.62 -7.15 18.35
N ARG A 19 -0.38 -7.36 17.90
CA ARG A 19 0.38 -6.26 17.34
C ARG A 19 -0.62 -5.59 16.41
N GLY A 20 -0.95 -4.33 16.68
CA GLY A 20 -1.57 -3.46 15.69
C GLY A 20 -0.56 -3.31 14.57
N ASP A 21 -0.43 -4.36 13.78
CA ASP A 21 0.13 -4.35 12.46
C ASP A 21 -0.78 -3.44 11.63
N GLY A 22 -0.22 -2.71 10.69
CA GLY A 22 -0.92 -1.76 9.84
C GLY A 22 -1.92 -2.44 8.89
N GLY A 23 -2.93 -3.13 9.43
CA GLY A 23 -3.86 -3.97 8.69
C GLY A 23 -5.19 -3.31 8.35
N GLY A 24 -5.42 -2.09 8.83
CA GLY A 24 -6.63 -1.32 8.53
C GLY A 24 -6.52 -0.57 7.21
N PHE A 25 -7.64 -0.45 6.50
CA PHE A 25 -7.75 0.45 5.36
C PHE A 25 -7.63 1.91 5.83
N THR A 26 -6.86 2.71 5.10
CA THR A 26 -6.71 4.15 5.32
C THR A 26 -7.32 4.90 4.15
N ARG A 27 -8.16 5.89 4.42
CA ARG A 27 -8.74 6.76 3.38
C ARG A 27 -7.65 7.69 2.84
N LEU A 28 -7.38 7.63 1.54
CA LEU A 28 -6.31 8.39 0.89
C LEU A 28 -6.83 9.50 -0.03
N ALA A 29 -7.86 9.24 -0.83
CA ALA A 29 -8.36 10.20 -1.81
C ALA A 29 -9.84 9.98 -2.15
N ASN A 30 -10.44 10.89 -2.91
CA ASN A 30 -11.68 10.63 -3.65
C ASN A 30 -11.35 10.33 -5.11
N LEU A 31 -12.13 9.44 -5.74
CA LEU A 31 -11.98 9.07 -7.14
C LEU A 31 -12.06 10.29 -8.08
N LYS A 32 -12.86 11.29 -7.74
CA LYS A 32 -13.01 12.53 -8.52
C LYS A 32 -11.75 13.38 -8.55
N ASP A 33 -10.89 13.24 -7.54
CA ASP A 33 -9.64 13.99 -7.44
C ASP A 33 -8.49 13.32 -8.22
N LEU A 34 -8.72 12.10 -8.72
CA LEU A 34 -7.75 11.35 -9.51
C LEU A 34 -8.04 11.51 -11.01
N GLU A 35 -7.12 12.16 -11.72
CA GLU A 35 -7.15 12.25 -13.18
C GLU A 35 -6.77 10.88 -13.78
N PRO A 36 -7.55 10.33 -14.73
CA PRO A 36 -7.22 9.07 -15.38
C PRO A 36 -5.84 9.11 -16.06
N GLY A 37 -5.03 8.08 -15.84
CA GLY A 37 -3.71 7.93 -16.45
C GLY A 37 -2.59 8.72 -15.79
N LYS A 38 -2.87 9.54 -14.77
CA LYS A 38 -1.84 10.29 -14.04
C LYS A 38 -1.70 9.77 -12.60
N PRO A 39 -0.56 9.16 -12.24
CA PRO A 39 -0.31 8.75 -10.87
C PRO A 39 -0.27 9.95 -9.92
N VAL A 40 -0.93 9.82 -8.78
CA VAL A 40 -0.89 10.79 -7.68
C VAL A 40 -0.26 10.14 -6.46
N MET A 41 0.73 10.78 -5.87
CA MET A 41 1.34 10.33 -4.63
C MET A 41 0.56 10.86 -3.44
N VAL A 42 0.15 9.98 -2.53
CA VAL A 42 -0.56 10.36 -1.31
C VAL A 42 0.19 9.86 -0.08
N PRO A 43 0.51 10.71 0.90
CA PRO A 43 1.09 10.27 2.16
C PRO A 43 0.07 9.47 2.97
N VAL A 44 0.51 8.37 3.56
CA VAL A 44 -0.27 7.57 4.49
C VAL A 44 0.04 8.06 5.90
N VAL A 45 -0.96 8.65 6.56
CA VAL A 45 -0.88 9.05 7.96
C VAL A 45 -1.59 7.99 8.79
N ALA A 46 -0.89 7.46 9.80
CA ALA A 46 -1.47 6.50 10.73
C ALA A 46 -1.09 6.83 12.17
N GLU A 47 -1.92 6.37 13.11
CA GLU A 47 -1.64 6.49 14.53
C GLU A 47 -0.58 5.46 14.93
N LYS A 48 0.56 5.95 15.44
CA LYS A 48 1.58 5.12 16.07
C LYS A 48 1.30 5.09 17.58
N ARG A 49 1.07 3.89 18.10
CA ARG A 49 0.95 3.64 19.54
C ARG A 49 2.16 2.88 20.05
N ASP A 50 2.85 3.47 21.02
CA ASP A 50 3.80 2.74 21.85
C ASP A 50 3.23 2.55 23.27
N LYS A 51 4.03 1.95 24.15
CA LYS A 51 3.60 1.59 25.51
C LYS A 51 3.32 2.82 26.41
N TRP A 52 3.75 4.04 26.04
CA TRP A 52 3.58 5.25 26.86
C TRP A 52 3.05 6.47 26.08
N SER A 53 3.00 6.44 24.75
CA SER A 53 2.57 7.55 23.91
C SER A 53 1.72 7.14 22.71
N ARG A 54 0.91 8.09 22.23
CA ARG A 54 0.14 8.00 20.99
C ARG A 54 0.46 9.23 20.17
N SER A 55 0.80 9.02 18.90
CA SER A 55 1.13 10.12 17.98
C SER A 55 0.67 9.74 16.58
N GLU A 56 0.06 10.69 15.88
CA GLU A 56 -0.19 10.55 14.44
C GLU A 56 1.05 10.97 13.67
N GLY A 57 1.35 10.25 12.59
CA GLY A 57 2.49 10.59 11.75
C GLY A 57 2.42 9.91 10.39
N VAL A 58 3.20 10.43 9.45
CA VAL A 58 3.35 9.82 8.12
C VAL A 58 4.12 8.50 8.28
N VAL A 59 3.47 7.38 7.95
CA VAL A 59 4.07 6.04 8.00
C VAL A 59 4.61 5.58 6.65
N GLY A 60 4.20 6.24 5.58
CA GLY A 60 4.67 5.99 4.21
C GLY A 60 3.91 6.82 3.18
N ALA A 61 4.02 6.45 1.91
CA ALA A 61 3.27 7.04 0.82
C ALA A 61 2.90 5.98 -0.23
N VAL A 62 1.82 6.24 -0.97
CA VAL A 62 1.25 5.36 -1.98
C VAL A 62 1.08 6.12 -3.28
N TRP A 63 1.44 5.49 -4.39
CA TRP A 63 1.05 5.92 -5.72
C TRP A 63 -0.36 5.40 -6.03
N LEU A 64 -1.30 6.31 -6.27
CA LEU A 64 -2.64 5.99 -6.76
C LEU A 64 -2.70 6.28 -8.24
N LEU A 65 -3.17 5.31 -9.03
CA LEU A 65 -3.37 5.48 -10.46
C LEU A 65 -4.80 5.08 -10.81
N ARG A 66 -5.57 6.04 -11.34
CA ARG A 66 -6.87 5.76 -11.94
C ARG A 66 -6.66 5.32 -13.37
N GLU A 67 -7.09 4.12 -13.71
CA GLU A 67 -7.06 3.62 -15.08
C GLU A 67 -8.24 4.19 -15.87
N LYS A 68 -7.96 4.66 -17.09
CA LYS A 68 -9.01 5.04 -18.03
C LYS A 68 -9.52 3.76 -18.66
N LEU A 69 -10.75 3.34 -18.34
CA LEU A 69 -11.39 2.22 -19.04
C LEU A 69 -11.75 2.64 -20.47
N GLU A 70 -10.80 2.57 -21.39
CA GLU A 70 -11.10 2.56 -22.81
C GLU A 70 -11.44 1.12 -23.21
N GLY A 71 -12.72 0.73 -23.07
CA GLY A 71 -13.23 -0.51 -23.68
C GLY A 71 -13.63 -1.67 -22.76
N GLY A 72 -13.98 -1.41 -21.50
CA GLY A 72 -14.56 -2.43 -20.61
C GLY A 72 -13.56 -3.46 -20.09
N ALA A 73 -13.76 -3.94 -18.87
CA ALA A 73 -12.87 -4.92 -18.28
C ALA A 73 -13.03 -6.28 -18.99
N ASN A 74 -11.94 -6.84 -19.51
CA ASN A 74 -11.90 -8.11 -20.24
C ASN A 74 -12.27 -9.36 -19.42
N TRP A 75 -12.59 -9.21 -18.13
CA TRP A 75 -13.12 -10.27 -17.27
C TRP A 75 -14.65 -10.25 -17.16
N ALA A 76 -15.31 -9.21 -17.67
CA ALA A 76 -16.77 -9.13 -17.74
C ALA A 76 -17.25 -9.79 -19.04
N SER A 77 -17.56 -11.08 -18.98
CA SER A 77 -18.04 -11.86 -20.13
C SER A 77 -19.50 -11.57 -20.51
N ASP A 78 -20.25 -10.85 -19.68
CA ASP A 78 -21.67 -10.55 -19.92
C ASP A 78 -21.88 -9.08 -20.24
N GLU A 79 -22.58 -8.81 -21.35
CA GLU A 79 -22.81 -7.45 -21.88
C GLU A 79 -23.66 -6.57 -20.94
N ASP A 80 -24.44 -7.20 -20.05
CA ASP A 80 -25.23 -6.53 -18.99
C ASP A 80 -24.54 -6.55 -17.61
N SER A 81 -23.28 -7.01 -17.53
CA SER A 81 -22.53 -7.01 -16.26
C SER A 81 -22.38 -5.59 -15.71
N PRO A 82 -22.65 -5.34 -14.42
CA PRO A 82 -22.36 -4.07 -13.76
C PRO A 82 -20.90 -3.62 -13.89
N ALA A 83 -19.98 -4.57 -14.12
CA ALA A 83 -18.56 -4.33 -14.41
C ALA A 83 -18.31 -3.67 -15.78
N MET A 84 -19.23 -3.79 -16.75
CA MET A 84 -19.13 -3.22 -18.09
C MET A 84 -19.63 -1.76 -18.15
N LYS A 85 -20.36 -1.29 -17.12
CA LYS A 85 -20.64 0.14 -16.90
C LYS A 85 -19.43 0.81 -16.24
N ALA A 86 -18.32 0.89 -16.97
CA ALA A 86 -17.15 1.74 -16.72
C ALA A 86 -16.90 2.10 -15.24
N ALA A 87 -16.70 1.10 -14.39
CA ALA A 87 -16.27 1.35 -13.02
C ALA A 87 -14.80 1.76 -13.08
N ASP A 88 -14.50 3.05 -12.87
CA ASP A 88 -13.13 3.54 -12.80
C ASP A 88 -12.29 2.64 -11.87
N HIS A 89 -11.26 2.00 -12.42
CA HIS A 89 -10.36 1.16 -11.65
C HIS A 89 -9.23 2.01 -11.07
N VAL A 90 -8.91 1.79 -9.80
CA VAL A 90 -7.79 2.46 -9.12
C VAL A 90 -6.80 1.41 -8.65
N THR A 91 -5.57 1.50 -9.15
CA THR A 91 -4.44 0.72 -8.64
C THR A 91 -3.66 1.54 -7.61
N ALA A 92 -3.13 0.86 -6.60
CA ALA A 92 -2.33 1.45 -5.54
C ALA A 92 -0.97 0.74 -5.47
N PHE A 93 0.13 1.47 -5.57
CA PHE A 93 1.47 0.92 -5.43
C PHE A 93 2.22 1.57 -4.27
N SER A 94 2.99 0.76 -3.55
CA SER A 94 3.97 1.25 -2.59
C SER A 94 5.01 2.14 -3.28
N THR A 95 5.37 3.24 -2.63
CA THR A 95 6.50 4.09 -3.03
C THR A 95 7.87 3.48 -2.66
N ILE A 96 7.89 2.30 -2.03
CA ILE A 96 9.10 1.62 -1.58
C ILE A 96 9.57 0.64 -2.65
N CYS A 97 10.80 0.84 -3.13
CA CYS A 97 11.41 -0.03 -4.14
C CYS A 97 11.65 -1.44 -3.56
N PRO A 98 11.19 -2.51 -4.23
CA PRO A 98 11.37 -3.88 -3.73
C PRO A 98 12.84 -4.35 -3.75
N HIS A 99 13.75 -3.61 -4.37
CA HIS A 99 15.19 -3.89 -4.34
C HIS A 99 15.75 -3.71 -2.92
N LEU A 100 15.98 -2.47 -2.49
CA LEU A 100 16.59 -2.15 -1.19
C LEU A 100 15.83 -1.04 -0.43
N GLY A 101 14.58 -0.77 -0.80
CA GLY A 101 13.70 0.10 -0.02
C GLY A 101 13.84 1.61 -0.26
N CYS A 102 14.60 2.02 -1.27
CA CYS A 102 14.61 3.42 -1.72
C CYS A 102 13.24 3.89 -2.21
N PHE A 103 13.05 5.20 -2.26
CA PHE A 103 11.85 5.83 -2.80
C PHE A 103 11.75 5.65 -4.33
N VAL A 104 10.58 5.26 -4.82
CA VAL A 104 10.25 5.17 -6.25
C VAL A 104 9.45 6.41 -6.63
N ASP A 105 9.96 7.17 -7.59
CA ASP A 105 9.32 8.38 -8.10
C ASP A 105 8.59 8.11 -9.44
N PHE A 106 7.71 9.02 -9.85
CA PHE A 106 7.07 8.99 -11.17
C PHE A 106 7.75 10.00 -12.10
N ARG A 107 8.14 9.55 -13.30
CA ARG A 107 8.71 10.41 -14.32
C ARG A 107 7.68 10.70 -15.40
N GLU A 108 7.12 11.91 -15.37
CA GLU A 108 6.03 12.30 -16.28
C GLU A 108 6.41 12.18 -17.77
N LYS A 109 7.64 12.52 -18.13
CA LYS A 109 8.11 12.49 -19.52
C LYS A 109 8.28 11.06 -20.05
N GLU A 110 8.85 10.17 -19.24
CA GLU A 110 9.06 8.76 -19.58
C GLU A 110 7.81 7.90 -19.34
N ASN A 111 6.84 8.44 -18.60
CA ASN A 111 5.60 7.79 -18.17
C ASN A 111 5.86 6.46 -17.46
N ASP A 112 6.81 6.47 -16.52
CA ASP A 112 7.23 5.29 -15.77
C ASP A 112 7.54 5.61 -14.29
N PHE A 113 7.62 4.56 -13.48
CA PHE A 113 8.07 4.65 -12.11
C PHE A 113 9.56 4.31 -12.03
N TYR A 114 10.35 5.14 -11.36
CA TYR A 114 11.80 5.06 -11.38
C TYR A 114 12.42 5.24 -9.98
N CYS A 115 13.36 4.37 -9.66
CA CYS A 115 14.16 4.41 -8.43
C CYS A 115 15.63 4.73 -8.77
N PRO A 116 16.16 5.90 -8.39
CA PRO A 116 17.49 6.35 -8.79
C PRO A 116 18.64 5.59 -8.10
N CYS A 117 18.38 4.88 -7.00
CA CYS A 117 19.45 4.24 -6.22
C CYS A 117 20.25 3.20 -7.03
N HIS A 118 19.56 2.41 -7.86
CA HIS A 118 20.17 1.36 -8.69
C HIS A 118 19.48 1.25 -10.06
N ASN A 119 18.82 2.34 -10.50
CA ASN A 119 18.09 2.41 -11.75
C ASN A 119 16.95 1.39 -11.90
N SER A 120 16.27 0.99 -10.81
CA SER A 120 15.06 0.16 -10.97
C SER A 120 13.99 0.96 -11.70
N ASN A 121 13.36 0.34 -12.70
CA ASN A 121 12.37 0.98 -13.55
C ASN A 121 11.13 0.08 -13.67
N PHE A 122 9.94 0.67 -13.64
CA PHE A 122 8.67 -0.04 -13.68
C PHE A 122 7.66 0.69 -14.57
N LYS A 123 6.81 -0.06 -15.27
CA LYS A 123 5.65 0.49 -16.00
C LYS A 123 4.63 1.07 -15.02
N LEU A 124 3.67 1.84 -15.52
CA LEU A 124 2.50 2.26 -14.74
C LEU A 124 1.68 1.10 -14.16
N SER A 125 1.74 -0.09 -14.78
CA SER A 125 1.16 -1.32 -14.24
C SER A 125 1.96 -1.93 -13.08
N GLY A 126 3.07 -1.31 -12.67
CA GLY A 126 4.00 -1.81 -11.65
C GLY A 126 4.99 -2.89 -12.14
N GLU A 127 4.85 -3.39 -13.37
CA GLU A 127 5.75 -4.39 -13.97
C GLU A 127 7.19 -3.85 -14.05
N ALA A 128 8.17 -4.63 -13.60
CA ALA A 128 9.58 -4.26 -13.69
C ALA A 128 10.07 -4.30 -15.15
N LEU A 129 10.73 -3.22 -15.58
CA LEU A 129 11.33 -3.07 -16.91
C LEU A 129 12.79 -3.53 -16.97
N ASN A 130 13.39 -3.86 -15.83
CA ASN A 130 14.73 -4.42 -15.74
C ASN A 130 14.83 -5.44 -14.60
N THR A 131 16.00 -6.07 -14.50
CA THR A 131 16.25 -7.18 -13.58
C THR A 131 16.79 -6.74 -12.22
N THR A 132 17.03 -5.44 -12.02
CA THR A 132 17.53 -4.90 -10.75
C THR A 132 16.56 -5.15 -9.58
N PRO A 133 15.26 -4.82 -9.68
CA PRO A 133 14.32 -5.19 -8.65
C PRO A 133 14.02 -6.71 -8.76
N PRO A 134 13.95 -7.43 -7.62
CA PRO A 134 13.69 -8.88 -7.62
C PRO A 134 12.24 -9.25 -7.96
N ARG A 135 11.35 -8.26 -8.05
CA ARG A 135 9.91 -8.39 -8.35
C ARG A 135 9.34 -7.04 -8.86
N PRO A 136 8.11 -7.03 -9.43
CA PRO A 136 7.35 -5.81 -9.72
C PRO A 136 7.12 -4.93 -8.48
N MET A 137 6.60 -3.71 -8.69
CA MET A 137 6.19 -2.84 -7.58
C MET A 137 5.19 -3.55 -6.66
N ASP A 138 5.25 -3.18 -5.38
CA ASP A 138 4.37 -3.73 -4.37
C ASP A 138 2.99 -3.08 -4.44
N GLU A 139 2.11 -3.68 -5.25
CA GLU A 139 0.69 -3.37 -5.27
C GLU A 139 0.03 -3.58 -3.89
N LEU A 140 -0.83 -2.62 -3.52
CA LEU A 140 -1.55 -2.54 -2.25
C LEU A 140 -3.05 -2.74 -2.49
N GLU A 141 -3.71 -3.35 -1.51
CA GLU A 141 -5.14 -3.66 -1.59
C GLU A 141 -5.98 -2.38 -1.48
N VAL A 142 -6.86 -2.16 -2.46
CA VAL A 142 -7.85 -1.07 -2.50
C VAL A 142 -9.23 -1.64 -2.13
N ASP A 143 -9.96 -0.94 -1.26
CA ASP A 143 -11.32 -1.34 -0.87
C ASP A 143 -12.29 -1.07 -2.04
N ALA A 144 -12.68 -2.13 -2.74
CA ALA A 144 -13.57 -2.05 -3.89
C ALA A 144 -15.00 -1.63 -3.50
N ASP A 145 -15.46 -1.99 -2.30
CA ASP A 145 -16.81 -1.66 -1.83
C ASP A 145 -16.94 -0.17 -1.56
N LYS A 146 -15.95 0.43 -0.87
CA LYS A 146 -15.89 1.88 -0.64
C LYS A 146 -15.72 2.66 -1.93
N LEU A 147 -14.89 2.16 -2.85
CA LEU A 147 -14.71 2.78 -4.15
C LEU A 147 -16.03 2.80 -4.94
N ALA A 148 -16.76 1.68 -4.99
CA ALA A 148 -18.02 1.58 -5.73
C ALA A 148 -19.18 2.35 -5.08
N GLN A 149 -19.27 2.37 -3.75
CA GLN A 149 -20.39 2.97 -3.03
C GLN A 149 -20.25 4.48 -2.83
N SER A 150 -19.07 4.95 -2.40
CA SER A 150 -18.84 6.37 -2.04
C SER A 150 -17.85 7.09 -2.95
N GLY A 151 -17.16 6.36 -3.86
CA GLY A 151 -16.07 6.92 -4.65
C GLY A 151 -14.85 7.25 -3.78
N GLU A 152 -14.74 6.71 -2.57
CA GLU A 152 -13.60 6.94 -1.70
C GLU A 152 -12.53 5.87 -1.92
N VAL A 153 -11.29 6.30 -2.05
CA VAL A 153 -10.15 5.42 -2.22
C VAL A 153 -9.58 5.11 -0.85
N TRP A 154 -9.80 3.89 -0.40
CA TRP A 154 -9.27 3.34 0.84
C TRP A 154 -8.23 2.29 0.50
N VAL A 155 -7.03 2.40 1.09
CA VAL A 155 -5.91 1.49 0.81
C VAL A 155 -5.43 0.84 2.09
N LYS A 156 -5.22 -0.48 2.05
CA LYS A 156 -4.57 -1.21 3.13
C LYS A 156 -3.05 -1.08 2.97
N TYR A 157 -2.48 -0.17 3.74
CA TYR A 157 -1.05 0.13 3.65
C TYR A 157 -0.22 -0.95 4.34
N VAL A 158 0.53 -1.73 3.54
CA VAL A 158 1.42 -2.78 4.03
C VAL A 158 2.83 -2.52 3.51
N ARG A 159 3.83 -2.69 4.38
CA ARG A 159 5.24 -2.74 3.97
C ARG A 159 5.62 -4.18 3.73
N PHE A 160 6.45 -4.41 2.72
CA PHE A 160 6.94 -5.74 2.39
C PHE A 160 8.46 -5.80 2.58
N LYS A 161 8.98 -7.00 2.85
CA LYS A 161 10.40 -7.27 2.88
C LYS A 161 11.01 -7.01 1.50
N THR A 162 12.14 -6.32 1.50
CA THR A 162 12.91 -5.97 0.30
C THR A 162 13.90 -7.08 -0.04
N ASN A 163 14.45 -7.05 -1.25
CA ASN A 163 15.42 -8.02 -1.78
C ASN A 163 14.89 -9.47 -1.78
N THR A 164 13.58 -9.65 -1.97
CA THR A 164 12.94 -10.96 -2.12
C THR A 164 12.03 -10.95 -3.34
N SER A 165 12.01 -12.05 -4.10
CA SER A 165 11.09 -12.19 -5.23
C SER A 165 9.62 -12.33 -4.80
N LYS A 166 9.37 -12.79 -3.58
CA LYS A 166 8.03 -12.94 -3.00
C LYS A 166 7.62 -11.71 -2.19
N LYS A 167 6.38 -11.25 -2.35
CA LYS A 167 5.74 -10.22 -1.50
C LYS A 167 5.47 -10.81 -0.10
N ILE A 168 6.34 -10.51 0.85
CA ILE A 168 6.23 -10.96 2.25
C ILE A 168 6.03 -9.72 3.12
N PRO A 169 4.90 -9.56 3.84
CA PRO A 169 4.70 -8.46 4.77
C PRO A 169 5.84 -8.35 5.79
N ALA A 170 6.26 -7.11 6.10
CA ALA A 170 7.44 -6.79 6.91
C ALA A 170 7.11 -6.57 8.38
#